data_AF-A0A3D2KJU1-F1
#
_entry.id   AF-A0A3D2KJU1-F1
#
_cell.length_a   1.000
_cell.length_b   1.000
_cell.length_c   1.000
_cell.angle_alpha   90.00
_cell.angle_beta   90.00
_cell.angle_gamma   90.00
#
_symmetry.space_group_name_H-M   'P 1'
#
loop_
_entity.id
_entity.type
_entity.pdbx_description
1 polymer ?
#
loop_
_entity_poly.entity_id
_entity_poly.type
_entity_poly.pdbx_seq_one_letter_code
_entity_poly.pdbx_strand_id
1 'polypeptide(L)'
;MDCNFYKKGQQYEYMEIHTQHGLQRILLEEVMFFSSDVRIVEVHLKDENVYRFYGKLDEVQQILGEAFLRCHKSFLVNRKKIDRISREWVWIGGKQIPVSRTCYVKMRQQGLLGNNRNKIQMILEENGVAKGRVRCVSGKYQGAEFWIYPNEKLILGRGYDQADVVLDEPEISREHCWIQYNDKVDRYYICNRSVNGIYVNDVRLEERDMMREAQTGDRLRLADTNEIFEVG
;
A
#
# COMPACT_ATOMS: atom_id res chain seq x y z
N MET A 1 -21.01 -10.36 19.57
CA MET A 1 -19.56 -10.56 19.76
C MET A 1 -19.32 -10.98 21.18
N ASP A 2 -18.45 -11.96 21.37
CA ASP A 2 -18.12 -12.53 22.69
C ASP A 2 -16.85 -11.87 23.24
N CYS A 3 -16.78 -10.55 23.12
CA CYS A 3 -15.74 -9.71 23.69
C CYS A 3 -16.32 -8.33 24.01
N ASN A 4 -15.71 -7.63 24.96
CA ASN A 4 -16.08 -6.28 25.34
C ASN A 4 -14.91 -5.32 25.07
N PHE A 5 -15.22 -4.10 24.61
CA PHE A 5 -14.22 -3.06 24.38
C PHE A 5 -14.45 -1.90 25.33
N TYR A 6 -13.36 -1.40 25.93
CA TYR A 6 -13.42 -0.40 26.99
C TYR A 6 -12.69 0.88 26.57
N LYS A 7 -13.31 2.03 26.87
CA LYS A 7 -12.79 3.36 26.55
C LYS A 7 -12.12 4.02 27.74
N LYS A 8 -11.12 4.84 27.46
CA LYS A 8 -10.60 5.86 28.37
C LYS A 8 -10.62 7.21 27.64
N GLY A 9 -11.50 8.11 28.09
CA GLY A 9 -11.84 9.31 27.32
C GLY A 9 -12.57 8.97 26.02
N GLN A 10 -12.09 9.48 24.88
CA GLN A 10 -12.73 9.27 23.57
C GLN A 10 -12.20 8.05 22.80
N GLN A 11 -11.17 7.35 23.29
CA GLN A 11 -10.52 6.23 22.58
C GLN A 11 -10.70 4.91 23.33
N TYR A 12 -10.82 3.82 22.57
CA TYR A 12 -10.75 2.47 23.11
C TYR A 12 -9.30 2.14 23.49
N GLU A 13 -9.08 1.64 24.70
CA GLU A 13 -7.75 1.36 25.26
C GLU A 13 -7.48 -0.15 25.34
N TYR A 14 -8.48 -0.95 25.69
CA TYR A 14 -8.35 -2.39 25.84
C TYR A 14 -9.63 -3.14 25.48
N MET A 15 -9.49 -4.44 25.24
CA MET A 15 -10.59 -5.37 25.09
C MET A 15 -10.48 -6.51 26.11
N GLU A 16 -11.61 -7.12 26.44
CA GLU A 16 -11.68 -8.30 27.29
C GLU A 16 -12.29 -9.46 26.52
N ILE A 17 -11.63 -10.61 26.60
CA ILE A 17 -12.04 -11.86 25.99
C ILE A 17 -12.19 -12.91 27.07
N HIS A 18 -13.33 -13.60 27.07
CA HIS A 18 -13.52 -14.78 27.92
C HIS A 18 -12.79 -15.96 27.30
N THR A 19 -11.83 -16.50 28.04
CA THR A 19 -11.09 -17.71 27.68
C THR A 19 -11.47 -18.85 28.62
N GLN A 20 -11.02 -20.06 28.31
CA GLN A 20 -11.18 -21.23 29.20
C GLN A 20 -10.50 -21.03 30.57
N HIS A 21 -9.48 -20.16 30.63
CA HIS A 21 -8.69 -19.88 31.83
C HIS A 21 -9.16 -18.60 32.57
N GLY A 22 -10.29 -18.02 32.15
CA GLY A 22 -10.85 -16.81 32.74
C GLY A 22 -10.86 -15.61 31.79
N LEU A 23 -11.07 -14.44 32.37
CA LEU A 23 -11.16 -13.17 31.64
C LEU A 23 -9.76 -12.66 31.30
N GLN A 24 -9.43 -12.57 30.00
CA GLN A 24 -8.18 -11.99 29.54
C GLN A 24 -8.40 -10.55 29.10
N ARG A 25 -7.60 -9.64 29.65
CA ARG A 25 -7.51 -8.24 29.20
C ARG A 25 -6.37 -8.09 28.19
N ILE A 26 -6.65 -7.41 27.08
CA ILE A 26 -5.71 -7.18 25.97
C ILE A 26 -5.66 -5.68 25.65
N LEU A 27 -4.48 -5.07 25.70
CA LEU A 27 -4.30 -3.67 25.33
C LEU A 27 -4.35 -3.51 23.81
N LEU A 28 -5.17 -2.59 23.31
CA LEU A 28 -5.35 -2.38 21.86
C LEU A 28 -4.09 -1.82 21.19
N GLU A 29 -3.19 -1.19 21.95
CA GLU A 29 -1.89 -0.73 21.46
C GLU A 29 -0.89 -1.86 21.18
N GLU A 30 -1.10 -3.04 21.77
CA GLU A 30 -0.30 -4.25 21.55
C GLU A 30 -0.83 -5.10 20.38
N VAL A 31 -2.08 -4.86 19.99
CA VAL A 31 -2.70 -5.56 18.86
C VAL A 31 -2.08 -5.10 17.56
N MET A 32 -1.55 -6.05 16.80
CA MET A 32 -0.99 -5.84 15.47
C MET A 32 -2.10 -5.88 14.42
N PHE A 33 -2.90 -6.95 14.40
CA PHE A 33 -4.04 -7.07 13.49
C PHE A 33 -5.09 -8.03 14.03
N PHE A 34 -6.28 -7.94 13.48
CA PHE A 34 -7.33 -8.93 13.61
C PHE A 34 -7.46 -9.70 12.30
N SER A 35 -7.61 -11.01 12.40
CA SER A 35 -8.01 -11.87 11.29
C SER A 35 -9.39 -12.46 11.56
N SER A 36 -10.06 -12.96 10.53
CA SER A 36 -11.30 -13.69 10.70
C SER A 36 -11.34 -14.94 9.85
N ASP A 37 -11.69 -16.04 10.52
CA ASP A 37 -12.11 -17.29 9.91
C ASP A 37 -13.58 -17.55 10.27
N VAL A 38 -14.45 -17.38 9.28
CA VAL A 38 -15.91 -17.48 9.42
C VAL A 38 -16.48 -16.52 10.49
N ARG A 39 -16.72 -16.99 11.71
CA ARG A 39 -17.25 -16.20 12.84
C ARG A 39 -16.29 -16.18 14.03
N ILE A 40 -15.06 -16.64 13.83
CA ILE A 40 -14.00 -16.57 14.82
C ILE A 40 -13.11 -15.41 14.39
N VAL A 41 -12.96 -14.43 15.27
CA VAL A 41 -11.99 -13.35 15.12
C VAL A 41 -10.76 -13.71 15.94
N GLU A 42 -9.60 -13.66 15.31
CA GLU A 42 -8.33 -13.80 16.00
C GLU A 42 -7.70 -12.43 16.22
N VAL A 43 -7.15 -12.21 17.41
CA VAL A 43 -6.39 -11.03 17.80
C VAL A 43 -4.93 -11.39 17.84
N HIS A 44 -4.14 -10.83 16.93
CA HIS A 44 -2.71 -11.12 16.82
C HIS A 44 -1.91 -10.00 17.50
N LEU A 45 -1.15 -10.36 18.53
CA LEU A 45 -0.31 -9.44 19.29
C LEU A 45 1.12 -9.39 18.76
N LYS A 46 1.90 -8.42 19.27
CA LYS A 46 3.29 -8.19 18.88
C LYS A 46 4.22 -9.34 19.29
N ASP A 47 3.94 -9.97 20.43
CA ASP A 47 4.69 -11.09 21.02
C ASP A 47 4.26 -12.46 20.46
N GLU A 48 3.60 -12.46 19.30
CA GLU A 48 3.05 -13.64 18.62
C GLU A 48 1.88 -14.34 19.33
N ASN A 49 1.44 -13.85 20.49
CA ASN A 49 0.24 -14.38 21.14
C ASN A 49 -1.01 -14.14 20.28
N VAL A 50 -1.88 -15.14 20.24
CA VAL A 50 -3.14 -15.12 19.50
C VAL A 50 -4.30 -15.43 20.43
N TYR A 51 -5.26 -14.52 20.49
CA TYR A 51 -6.52 -14.73 21.21
C TYR A 51 -7.67 -14.86 20.23
N ARG A 52 -8.71 -15.60 20.61
CA ARG A 52 -9.86 -15.86 19.74
C ARG A 52 -11.16 -15.54 20.46
N PHE A 53 -12.09 -14.94 19.73
CA PHE A 53 -13.45 -14.72 20.21
C PHE A 53 -14.44 -14.86 19.05
N TYR A 54 -15.71 -15.12 19.38
CA TYR A 54 -16.76 -15.20 18.39
C TYR A 54 -17.25 -13.81 18.00
N GLY A 55 -17.26 -13.51 16.70
CA GLY A 55 -17.54 -12.17 16.22
C GLY A 55 -17.42 -11.98 14.71
N LYS A 56 -17.59 -10.73 14.29
CA LYS A 56 -17.37 -10.28 12.91
C LYS A 56 -16.44 -9.08 12.91
N LEU A 57 -15.51 -9.04 11.95
CA LEU A 57 -14.60 -7.91 11.80
C LEU A 57 -15.30 -6.58 11.51
N ASP A 58 -16.48 -6.60 10.89
CA ASP A 58 -17.24 -5.38 10.61
C ASP A 58 -17.68 -4.68 11.91
N GLU A 59 -18.09 -5.47 12.90
CA GLU A 59 -18.51 -4.96 14.21
C GLU A 59 -17.28 -4.47 15.00
N VAL A 60 -16.14 -5.19 14.94
CA VAL A 60 -14.86 -4.74 15.51
C VAL A 60 -14.40 -3.42 14.87
N GLN A 61 -14.51 -3.30 13.55
CA GLN A 61 -14.12 -2.10 12.82
C GLN A 61 -14.99 -0.89 13.17
N GLN A 62 -16.30 -1.08 13.34
CA GLN A 62 -17.21 0.00 13.78
C GLN A 62 -16.81 0.56 15.14
N ILE A 63 -16.37 -0.31 16.06
CA ILE A 63 -15.91 0.05 17.39
C ILE A 63 -14.55 0.77 17.31
N LEU A 64 -13.57 0.17 16.63
CA LEU A 64 -12.20 0.67 16.64
C LEU A 64 -11.96 1.85 15.68
N GLY A 65 -12.86 2.08 14.73
CA GLY A 65 -12.82 3.22 13.80
C GLY A 65 -11.52 3.26 12.99
N GLU A 66 -11.03 4.47 12.71
CA GLU A 66 -9.85 4.70 11.85
C GLU A 66 -8.51 4.27 12.48
N ALA A 67 -8.50 3.93 13.78
CA ALA A 67 -7.30 3.39 14.42
C ALA A 67 -6.89 2.05 13.79
N PHE A 68 -7.86 1.32 13.24
CA PHE A 68 -7.66 0.07 12.56
C PHE A 68 -8.18 0.14 11.12
N LEU A 69 -7.31 -0.21 10.18
CA LEU A 69 -7.55 -0.13 8.75
C LEU A 69 -8.05 -1.46 8.21
N ARG A 70 -9.20 -1.46 7.52
CA ARG A 70 -9.69 -2.66 6.83
C ARG A 70 -8.92 -2.85 5.53
N CYS A 71 -8.14 -3.92 5.43
CA CYS A 71 -7.35 -4.22 4.23
C CYS A 71 -7.86 -5.41 3.43
N HIS A 72 -8.66 -6.29 4.04
CA HIS A 72 -9.27 -7.44 3.39
C HIS A 72 -10.60 -7.78 4.06
N LYS A 73 -11.45 -8.60 3.41
CA LYS A 73 -12.70 -9.09 4.04
C LYS A 73 -12.44 -9.83 5.36
N SER A 74 -11.28 -10.46 5.48
CA SER A 74 -10.84 -11.24 6.65
C SER A 74 -9.74 -10.59 7.47
N PHE A 75 -9.36 -9.34 7.19
CA PHE A 75 -8.25 -8.69 7.93
C PHE A 75 -8.49 -7.21 8.21
N LEU A 76 -8.17 -6.83 9.45
CA LEU A 76 -8.22 -5.47 9.98
C LEU A 76 -6.87 -5.19 10.68
N VAL A 77 -6.08 -4.24 10.18
CA VAL A 77 -4.70 -4.01 10.64
C VAL A 77 -4.58 -2.74 11.48
N ASN A 78 -3.74 -2.74 12.52
CA ASN A 78 -3.50 -1.55 13.34
C ASN A 78 -2.74 -0.50 12.52
N ARG A 79 -3.37 0.65 12.24
CA ARG A 79 -2.81 1.67 11.36
C ARG A 79 -1.50 2.26 11.86
N LYS A 80 -1.26 2.27 13.18
CA LYS A 80 -0.02 2.78 13.78
C LYS A 80 1.16 1.79 13.68
N LYS A 81 0.90 0.53 13.34
CA LYS A 81 1.90 -0.56 13.32
C LYS A 81 2.23 -1.02 11.90
N ILE A 82 1.67 -0.37 10.88
CA ILE A 82 1.93 -0.69 9.48
C ILE A 82 3.34 -0.24 9.11
N ASP A 83 4.15 -1.18 8.63
CA ASP A 83 5.50 -0.92 8.13
C ASP A 83 5.46 -0.43 6.68
N ARG A 84 4.66 -1.11 5.85
CA ARG A 84 4.49 -0.82 4.41
C ARG A 84 3.12 -1.28 3.92
N ILE A 85 2.59 -0.62 2.89
CA ILE A 85 1.41 -1.07 2.15
C ILE A 85 1.75 -1.08 0.66
N SER A 86 1.39 -2.15 -0.03
CA SER A 86 1.35 -2.24 -1.49
C SER A 86 -0.07 -2.59 -1.93
N ARG A 87 -0.23 -2.80 -3.24
CA ARG A 87 -1.49 -3.25 -3.83
C ARG A 87 -1.98 -4.60 -3.29
N GLU A 88 -1.06 -5.49 -2.98
CA GLU A 88 -1.37 -6.88 -2.62
C GLU A 88 -1.17 -7.16 -1.14
N TRP A 89 -0.34 -6.36 -0.44
CA TRP A 89 0.13 -6.70 0.90
C TRP A 89 0.22 -5.48 1.82
N VAL A 90 -0.10 -5.69 3.09
CA VAL A 90 0.33 -4.85 4.21
C VAL A 90 1.43 -5.61 4.95
N TRP A 91 2.55 -4.96 5.21
CA TRP A 91 3.59 -5.46 6.09
C TRP A 91 3.39 -4.89 7.49
N ILE A 92 3.40 -5.76 8.49
CA ILE A 92 3.19 -5.40 9.89
C ILE A 92 3.95 -6.36 10.81
N GLY A 93 4.96 -5.86 11.52
CA GLY A 93 5.75 -6.65 12.47
C GLY A 93 6.41 -7.87 11.83
N GLY A 94 6.92 -7.71 10.60
CA GLY A 94 7.54 -8.79 9.82
C GLY A 94 6.57 -9.75 9.14
N LYS A 95 5.25 -9.62 9.34
CA LYS A 95 4.22 -10.44 8.69
C LYS A 95 3.65 -9.76 7.45
N GLN A 96 3.21 -10.56 6.48
CA GLN A 96 2.51 -10.10 5.27
C GLN A 96 1.02 -10.41 5.36
N ILE A 97 0.18 -9.37 5.32
CA ILE A 97 -1.28 -9.46 5.40
C ILE A 97 -1.86 -9.09 4.04
N PRO A 98 -2.72 -9.93 3.42
CA PRO A 98 -3.22 -9.65 2.08
C PRO A 98 -4.12 -8.41 2.05
N VAL A 99 -4.08 -7.71 0.93
CA VAL A 99 -4.96 -6.58 0.60
C VAL A 99 -5.91 -7.01 -0.50
N SER A 100 -7.21 -6.85 -0.28
CA SER A 100 -8.20 -7.03 -1.35
C SER A 100 -8.19 -5.83 -2.29
N ARG A 101 -8.40 -6.06 -3.60
CA ARG A 101 -8.55 -5.00 -4.60
C ARG A 101 -9.54 -3.91 -4.17
N THR A 102 -10.71 -4.30 -3.65
CA THR A 102 -11.74 -3.35 -3.19
C THR A 102 -11.25 -2.48 -2.04
N CYS A 103 -10.50 -3.03 -1.08
CA CYS A 103 -9.95 -2.23 0.01
C CYS A 103 -8.81 -1.32 -0.48
N TYR A 104 -7.94 -1.80 -1.37
CA TYR A 104 -6.89 -0.97 -1.97
C TYR A 104 -7.46 0.27 -2.66
N VAL A 105 -8.49 0.10 -3.50
CA VAL A 105 -9.15 1.21 -4.19
C VAL A 105 -9.74 2.22 -3.20
N LYS A 106 -10.40 1.74 -2.14
CA LYS A 106 -10.94 2.62 -1.09
C LYS A 106 -9.84 3.42 -0.38
N MET A 107 -8.75 2.75 -0.01
CA MET A 107 -7.60 3.40 0.62
C MET A 107 -6.99 4.48 -0.28
N ARG A 108 -6.86 4.21 -1.59
CA ARG A 108 -6.41 5.18 -2.60
C ARG A 108 -7.32 6.40 -2.66
N GLN A 109 -8.64 6.18 -2.78
CA GLN A 109 -9.62 7.27 -2.82
C GLN A 109 -9.62 8.13 -1.55
N GLN A 110 -9.30 7.53 -0.41
CA GLN A 110 -9.17 8.21 0.87
C GLN A 110 -7.80 8.88 1.08
N GLY A 111 -6.91 8.86 0.09
CA GLY A 111 -5.57 9.43 0.20
C GLY A 111 -4.67 8.69 1.19
N LEU A 112 -5.00 7.45 1.56
CA LEU A 112 -4.18 6.60 2.42
C LEU A 112 -3.00 5.98 1.66
N LEU A 113 -3.00 6.10 0.32
CA LEU A 113 -2.02 5.52 -0.60
C LEU A 113 -1.66 6.54 -1.69
N GLY A 114 -0.36 6.75 -1.91
CA GLY A 114 0.17 7.71 -2.89
C GLY A 114 0.46 9.10 -2.30
N ASN A 115 1.72 9.53 -2.44
CA ASN A 115 2.28 10.88 -2.29
C ASN A 115 1.44 11.97 -1.58
N ASN A 116 1.42 11.94 -0.25
CA ASN A 116 1.62 13.06 0.71
C ASN A 116 0.91 12.78 2.06
N ARG A 117 1.52 12.92 3.26
CA ARG A 117 2.91 13.34 3.55
C ARG A 117 3.50 13.12 4.98
N ASN A 118 2.81 12.80 6.09
CA ASN A 118 3.38 13.11 7.43
C ASN A 118 3.57 12.00 8.50
N LYS A 119 3.40 10.69 8.23
CA LYS A 119 3.47 9.69 9.33
C LYS A 119 4.40 8.49 9.15
N ILE A 120 4.72 8.12 7.92
CA ILE A 120 5.75 7.11 7.64
C ILE A 120 7.15 7.76 7.62
N GLN A 121 7.20 9.08 7.37
CA GLN A 121 8.41 9.90 7.44
C GLN A 121 9.11 9.83 8.81
N MET A 122 8.37 9.73 9.93
CA MET A 122 8.95 9.73 11.29
C MET A 122 9.38 8.35 11.83
N ILE A 123 9.09 7.23 11.17
CA ILE A 123 9.36 5.89 11.73
C ILE A 123 10.51 5.15 11.01
N LEU A 124 10.86 5.52 9.77
CA LEU A 124 11.91 4.83 9.00
C LEU A 124 13.23 5.61 8.88
N GLU A 125 13.32 6.78 9.53
CA GLU A 125 14.51 7.65 9.55
C GLU A 125 15.73 7.05 10.29
N GLU A 126 15.66 5.82 10.81
CA GLU A 126 16.81 5.18 11.49
C GLU A 126 17.60 4.18 10.63
N ASN A 127 17.15 3.79 9.43
CA ASN A 127 17.97 2.94 8.55
C ASN A 127 17.85 3.34 7.08
N GLY A 128 18.88 4.00 6.56
CA GLY A 128 18.97 4.57 5.21
C GLY A 128 18.88 3.56 4.07
N VAL A 129 17.68 3.08 3.76
CA VAL A 129 17.39 2.32 2.54
C VAL A 129 17.31 3.30 1.37
N ALA A 130 18.16 3.10 0.35
CA ALA A 130 18.09 3.87 -0.89
C ALA A 130 16.71 3.68 -1.55
N LYS A 131 16.07 4.77 -1.94
CA LYS A 131 14.76 4.78 -2.61
C LYS A 131 14.92 5.36 -4.00
N GLY A 132 14.19 4.81 -4.96
CA GLY A 132 14.09 5.42 -6.27
C GLY A 132 13.14 6.61 -6.24
N ARG A 133 13.40 7.62 -7.07
CA ARG A 133 12.52 8.76 -7.30
C ARG A 133 12.08 8.79 -8.76
N VAL A 134 10.81 9.09 -8.98
CA VAL A 134 10.25 9.38 -10.31
C VAL A 134 9.55 10.72 -10.25
N ARG A 135 10.00 11.67 -11.06
CA ARG A 135 9.42 13.01 -11.15
C ARG A 135 8.55 13.09 -12.40
N CYS A 136 7.35 13.65 -12.28
CA CYS A 136 6.56 14.05 -13.43
C CYS A 136 7.09 15.39 -13.97
N VAL A 137 7.62 15.39 -15.18
CA VAL A 137 8.24 16.54 -15.84
C VAL A 137 7.20 17.33 -16.65
N SER A 138 6.20 16.65 -17.21
CA SER A 138 5.13 17.24 -18.01
C SER A 138 3.86 16.39 -17.90
N GLY A 139 2.70 17.02 -18.08
CA GLY A 139 1.39 16.38 -18.01
C GLY A 139 0.61 16.73 -16.73
N LYS A 140 -0.44 15.97 -16.45
CA LYS A 140 -1.42 16.16 -15.37
C LYS A 140 -0.79 16.37 -13.99
N TYR A 141 0.33 15.70 -13.72
CA TYR A 141 1.00 15.75 -12.41
C TYR A 141 2.33 16.50 -12.45
N GLN A 142 2.55 17.41 -13.41
CA GLN A 142 3.81 18.14 -13.55
C GLN A 142 4.33 18.70 -12.21
N GLY A 143 5.59 18.40 -11.90
CA GLY A 143 6.26 18.78 -10.65
C GLY A 143 6.06 17.81 -9.48
N ALA A 144 5.15 16.83 -9.59
CA ALA A 144 4.99 15.79 -8.58
C ALA A 144 6.16 14.80 -8.58
N GLU A 145 6.51 14.29 -7.40
CA GLU A 145 7.56 13.29 -7.23
C GLU A 145 7.00 12.06 -6.52
N PHE A 146 7.29 10.87 -7.06
CA PHE A 146 6.88 9.56 -6.58
C PHE A 146 8.11 8.81 -6.10
N TRP A 147 8.07 8.33 -4.85
CA TRP A 147 9.16 7.54 -4.27
C TRP A 147 8.83 6.05 -4.39
N ILE A 148 9.81 5.26 -4.84
CA ILE A 148 9.70 3.83 -5.10
C ILE A 148 10.64 3.10 -4.14
N TYR A 149 10.10 2.21 -3.31
CA TYR A 149 10.95 1.32 -2.52
C TYR A 149 11.63 0.28 -3.43
N PRO A 150 12.83 -0.21 -3.09
CA PRO A 150 13.51 -1.21 -3.90
C PRO A 150 12.62 -2.43 -4.18
N ASN A 151 12.63 -2.88 -5.43
CA ASN A 151 11.82 -3.98 -5.96
C ASN A 151 10.28 -3.74 -5.91
N GLU A 152 9.82 -2.55 -5.58
CA GLU A 152 8.42 -2.13 -5.77
C GLU A 152 8.20 -1.62 -7.19
N LYS A 153 6.99 -1.86 -7.74
CA LYS A 153 6.57 -1.29 -9.02
C LYS A 153 5.71 -0.06 -8.77
N LEU A 154 6.07 1.06 -9.38
CA LEU A 154 5.20 2.20 -9.59
C LEU A 154 4.47 2.02 -10.92
N ILE A 155 3.18 1.73 -10.86
CA ILE A 155 2.36 1.49 -12.06
C ILE A 155 1.75 2.80 -12.55
N LEU A 156 1.96 3.15 -13.81
CA LEU A 156 1.33 4.30 -14.46
C LEU A 156 0.22 3.81 -15.39
N GLY A 157 -0.94 4.47 -15.39
CA GLY A 157 -2.05 4.08 -16.27
C GLY A 157 -3.36 4.80 -15.95
N ARG A 158 -4.41 4.56 -16.75
CA ARG A 158 -5.72 5.18 -16.53
C ARG A 158 -6.64 4.42 -15.59
N GLY A 159 -6.29 3.18 -15.25
CA GLY A 159 -7.11 2.33 -14.42
C GLY A 159 -7.01 2.76 -12.96
N TYR A 160 -8.06 3.40 -12.44
CA TYR A 160 -8.12 3.82 -11.03
C TYR A 160 -7.83 2.69 -10.02
N ASP A 161 -8.06 1.44 -10.42
CA ASP A 161 -7.84 0.24 -9.63
C ASP A 161 -6.64 -0.61 -10.09
N GLN A 162 -5.91 -0.14 -11.11
CA GLN A 162 -4.76 -0.83 -11.72
C GLN A 162 -3.46 -0.02 -11.67
N ALA A 163 -3.54 1.31 -11.63
CA ALA A 163 -2.38 2.19 -11.62
C ALA A 163 -2.17 2.86 -10.25
N ASP A 164 -0.90 3.09 -9.93
CA ASP A 164 -0.43 3.89 -8.80
C ASP A 164 -0.40 5.39 -9.13
N VAL A 165 -0.25 5.74 -10.41
CA VAL A 165 -0.45 7.11 -10.92
C VAL A 165 -1.54 7.08 -11.98
N VAL A 166 -2.67 7.74 -11.66
CA VAL A 166 -3.88 7.66 -12.50
C VAL A 166 -3.94 8.81 -13.50
N LEU A 167 -3.75 8.47 -14.76
CA LEU A 167 -3.74 9.38 -15.91
C LEU A 167 -4.95 9.08 -16.79
N ASP A 168 -5.98 9.92 -16.71
CA ASP A 168 -7.32 9.63 -17.24
C ASP A 168 -7.43 10.09 -18.71
N GLU A 169 -6.65 9.46 -19.57
CA GLU A 169 -6.59 9.75 -21.01
C GLU A 169 -6.92 8.48 -21.82
N PRO A 170 -7.71 8.57 -22.91
CA PRO A 170 -8.07 7.43 -23.76
C PRO A 170 -6.87 6.64 -24.30
N GLU A 171 -5.79 7.34 -24.64
CA GLU A 171 -4.53 6.83 -25.18
C GLU A 171 -3.75 6.04 -24.14
N ILE A 172 -4.08 6.20 -22.86
CA ILE A 172 -3.39 5.53 -21.77
C ILE A 172 -4.09 4.20 -21.45
N SER A 173 -3.36 3.08 -21.48
CA SER A 173 -3.92 1.79 -21.04
C SER A 173 -4.19 1.78 -19.53
N ARG A 174 -5.12 0.93 -19.07
CA ARG A 174 -5.49 0.91 -17.64
C ARG A 174 -4.30 0.60 -16.73
N GLU A 175 -3.45 -0.31 -17.17
CA GLU A 175 -2.06 -0.50 -16.74
C GLU A 175 -1.19 -0.21 -17.96
N HIS A 176 -0.55 0.96 -18.01
CA HIS A 176 0.18 1.43 -19.20
C HIS A 176 1.64 1.01 -19.17
N CYS A 177 2.29 1.23 -18.03
CA CYS A 177 3.64 0.76 -17.78
C CYS A 177 3.88 0.66 -16.28
N TRP A 178 5.04 0.10 -15.91
CA TRP A 178 5.51 0.19 -14.55
C TRP A 178 7.01 0.52 -14.51
N ILE A 179 7.42 1.18 -13.43
CA ILE A 179 8.81 1.52 -13.12
C ILE A 179 9.19 0.81 -11.82
N GLN A 180 10.36 0.18 -11.77
CA GLN A 180 10.90 -0.46 -10.56
C GLN A 180 12.32 0.01 -10.31
N TYR A 181 12.67 0.30 -9.06
CA TYR A 181 14.03 0.65 -8.65
C TYR A 181 14.75 -0.56 -8.04
N ASN A 182 16.00 -0.76 -8.40
CA ASN A 182 16.89 -1.76 -7.83
C ASN A 182 18.06 -1.07 -7.12
N ASP A 183 18.06 -1.15 -5.80
CA ASP A 183 19.06 -0.54 -4.92
C ASP A 183 20.43 -1.20 -4.98
N LYS A 184 20.51 -2.48 -5.36
CA LYS A 184 21.79 -3.21 -5.43
C LYS A 184 22.66 -2.77 -6.59
N VAL A 185 22.05 -2.33 -7.68
CA VAL A 185 22.75 -1.90 -8.89
C VAL A 185 22.51 -0.43 -9.22
N ASP A 186 21.71 0.27 -8.42
CA ASP A 186 21.31 1.67 -8.63
C ASP A 186 20.77 1.91 -10.05
N ARG A 187 19.76 1.10 -10.43
CA ARG A 187 19.12 1.15 -11.75
C ARG A 187 17.61 1.09 -11.64
N TYR A 188 16.97 1.62 -12.67
CA TYR A 188 15.55 1.52 -12.91
C TYR A 188 15.26 0.51 -14.00
N TYR A 189 14.11 -0.16 -13.88
CA TYR A 189 13.56 -1.00 -14.93
C TYR A 189 12.18 -0.46 -15.30
N ILE A 190 12.00 -0.17 -16.58
CA ILE A 190 10.77 0.36 -17.14
C ILE A 190 10.20 -0.67 -18.10
N CYS A 191 8.94 -1.04 -17.93
CA CYS A 191 8.30 -2.08 -18.74
C CYS A 191 7.03 -1.57 -19.37
N ASN A 192 6.90 -1.79 -20.68
CA ASN A 192 5.69 -1.51 -21.43
C ASN A 192 4.60 -2.54 -21.08
N ARG A 193 3.40 -2.07 -20.71
CA ARG A 193 2.18 -2.90 -20.62
C ARG A 193 1.09 -2.40 -21.57
N SER A 194 1.36 -1.33 -22.31
CA SER A 194 0.40 -0.66 -23.18
C SER A 194 0.43 -1.23 -24.60
N VAL A 195 -0.75 -1.21 -25.23
CA VAL A 195 -0.89 -1.45 -26.67
C VAL A 195 -0.41 -0.27 -27.52
N ASN A 196 -0.36 0.94 -26.95
CA ASN A 196 0.10 2.15 -27.65
C ASN A 196 1.62 2.37 -27.48
N GLY A 197 2.26 1.54 -26.66
CA GLY A 197 3.69 1.61 -26.36
C GLY A 197 4.08 2.77 -25.45
N ILE A 198 5.36 2.80 -25.11
CA ILE A 198 6.00 3.87 -24.34
C ILE A 198 7.29 4.31 -25.04
N TYR A 199 7.84 5.45 -24.64
CA TYR A 199 9.12 5.94 -25.13
C TYR A 199 10.07 6.15 -23.95
N VAL A 200 11.27 5.58 -24.02
CA VAL A 200 12.34 5.80 -23.04
C VAL A 200 13.52 6.45 -23.75
N ASN A 201 13.83 7.71 -23.41
CA ASN A 201 14.78 8.57 -24.12
C ASN A 201 14.57 8.53 -25.64
N ASP A 202 13.35 8.84 -26.07
CA ASP A 202 12.89 8.87 -27.48
C ASP A 202 12.88 7.53 -28.22
N VAL A 203 13.39 6.46 -27.63
CA VAL A 203 13.29 5.12 -28.20
C VAL A 203 11.97 4.49 -27.79
N ARG A 204 11.20 4.04 -28.78
CA ARG A 204 9.89 3.41 -28.58
C ARG A 204 10.04 1.95 -28.13
N LEU A 205 9.27 1.56 -27.11
CA LEU A 205 9.05 0.19 -26.67
C LEU A 205 7.59 -0.16 -26.98
N GLU A 206 7.38 -0.90 -28.08
CA GLU A 206 6.04 -1.21 -28.59
C GLU A 206 5.54 -2.58 -28.11
N GLU A 207 6.44 -3.57 -28.03
CA GLU A 207 6.07 -4.91 -27.60
C GLU A 207 5.62 -4.92 -26.14
N ARG A 208 4.54 -5.65 -25.87
CA ARG A 208 4.02 -5.83 -24.52
C ARG A 208 5.03 -6.62 -23.71
N ASP A 209 5.24 -6.20 -22.47
CA ASP A 209 6.19 -6.75 -21.51
C ASP A 209 7.67 -6.53 -21.86
N MET A 210 7.93 -5.80 -22.95
CA MET A 210 9.26 -5.30 -23.26
C MET A 210 9.74 -4.40 -22.13
N MET A 211 10.92 -4.71 -21.62
CA MET A 211 11.54 -4.01 -20.50
C MET A 211 12.84 -3.36 -20.96
N ARG A 212 13.13 -2.19 -20.39
CA ARG A 212 14.39 -1.49 -20.58
C ARG A 212 14.96 -1.05 -19.26
N GLU A 213 16.27 -1.24 -19.12
CA GLU A 213 17.03 -0.64 -18.03
C GLU A 213 17.17 0.87 -18.28
N ALA A 214 17.02 1.64 -17.21
CA ALA A 214 17.14 3.08 -17.19
C ALA A 214 18.02 3.51 -16.01
N GLN A 215 18.68 4.65 -16.17
CA GLN A 215 19.50 5.28 -15.15
C GLN A 215 18.92 6.66 -14.79
N THR A 216 19.39 7.22 -13.67
CA THR A 216 19.04 8.57 -13.24
C THR A 216 19.18 9.59 -14.38
N GLY A 217 18.12 10.36 -14.61
CA GLY A 217 17.98 11.33 -15.70
C GLY A 217 17.24 10.82 -16.93
N ASP A 218 17.03 9.50 -17.06
CA ASP A 218 16.28 8.93 -18.18
C ASP A 218 14.80 9.31 -18.10
N ARG A 219 14.22 9.56 -19.28
CA ARG A 219 12.83 10.03 -19.42
C ARG A 219 11.94 8.98 -20.06
N LEU A 220 10.76 8.84 -19.49
CA LEU A 220 9.66 8.00 -19.94
C LEU A 220 8.50 8.87 -20.42
N ARG A 221 8.00 8.63 -21.63
CA ARG A 221 6.74 9.19 -22.14
C ARG A 221 5.73 8.06 -22.41
N LEU A 222 4.46 8.30 -22.06
CA LEU A 222 3.38 7.32 -22.20
C LEU A 222 2.58 7.55 -23.49
N ALA A 223 2.55 6.57 -24.39
CA ALA A 223 1.97 6.72 -25.73
C ALA A 223 2.32 8.07 -26.39
N ASP A 224 1.45 8.60 -27.25
CA ASP A 224 1.59 9.91 -27.87
C ASP A 224 0.90 11.01 -27.06
N THR A 225 1.16 11.04 -25.75
CA THR A 225 0.67 12.06 -24.82
C THR A 225 1.81 13.02 -24.40
N ASN A 226 1.47 14.05 -23.62
CA ASN A 226 2.44 14.93 -22.96
C ASN A 226 2.84 14.45 -21.55
N GLU A 227 2.44 13.25 -21.14
CA GLU A 227 2.76 12.65 -19.84
C GLU A 227 4.20 12.13 -19.85
N ILE A 228 5.10 12.91 -19.24
CA ILE A 228 6.53 12.64 -19.21
C ILE A 228 7.01 12.53 -17.77
N PHE A 229 7.74 11.45 -17.48
CA PHE A 229 8.33 11.15 -16.20
C PHE A 229 9.85 11.03 -16.34
N GLU A 230 10.61 11.42 -15.32
CA GLU A 230 12.06 11.31 -15.25
C GLU A 230 12.42 10.52 -13.99
N VAL A 231 13.23 9.46 -14.16
CA VAL A 231 13.72 8.66 -13.03
C VAL A 231 14.97 9.31 -12.44
N GLY A 232 15.18 9.22 -11.14
CA GLY A 232 16.44 9.69 -10.53
C GLY A 232 16.47 9.74 -9.04
#